data_AF-A0A6I8MBI3-F1
#
_entry.id   AF-A0A6I8MBI3-F1
#
_cell.length_a   1.000
_cell.length_b   1.000
_cell.length_c   1.000
_cell.angle_alpha   90.00
_cell.angle_beta   90.00
_cell.angle_gamma   90.00
#
_symmetry.space_group_name_H-M   'P 1'
#
loop_
_entity.id
_entity.type
_entity.pdbx_description
1 polymer ?
#
loop_
_entity_poly.entity_id
_entity_poly.type
_entity_poly.pdbx_seq_one_letter_code
_entity_poly.pdbx_strand_id
1 'polypeptide(L)'
;MNYINDLNFNFSKVTIKKDLLTDIENMLKNSKSYIYINSPYISISTTEKLLNILEKNKLDKENVKLIFHDTYNTKNTVVDDNLKSILKELIDLEWKIDSEKEKEVNDKIESKKAEKTIVIGKIKKTFAILLMFLIFVFLSFYNQWFIISTLPLFISFIILVKLILKNTNINKEIRKFGNECIYYPVISKKLNFKIINSQNNPLHHFKLYLFDTNNNYPASILGSMNFTYNGTKENFESIIVSTDSNAHNTLKDFFEKNFEKNKNEKNSYVYHNLEWIASLVFKDEYRQKNYIYKFKSI
;
A
#
# COMPACT_ATOMS: atom_id res chain seq x y z
N MET A 1 19.55 31.14 29.87
CA MET A 1 20.59 30.13 30.14
C MET A 1 21.66 30.32 29.09
N ASN A 2 22.90 30.61 29.50
CA ASN A 2 23.98 31.02 28.61
C ASN A 2 24.36 29.87 27.67
N TYR A 3 24.52 30.18 26.38
CA TYR A 3 25.07 29.28 25.36
C TYR A 3 26.43 28.76 25.82
N ILE A 4 26.63 27.44 25.82
CA ILE A 4 27.98 26.89 25.86
C ILE A 4 28.50 26.96 24.42
N ASN A 5 29.55 27.76 24.23
CA ASN A 5 30.23 27.93 22.95
C ASN A 5 30.68 26.58 22.39
N ASP A 6 30.54 26.43 21.08
CA ASP A 6 30.92 25.25 20.34
C ASP A 6 32.36 24.82 20.66
N LEU A 7 32.54 23.59 21.16
CA LEU A 7 33.85 23.00 21.32
C LEU A 7 34.25 22.38 19.98
N ASN A 8 35.22 23.00 19.32
CA ASN A 8 35.75 22.53 18.04
C ASN A 8 36.99 21.67 18.29
N PHE A 9 36.90 20.41 17.89
CA PHE A 9 38.02 19.50 17.67
C PHE A 9 38.30 19.45 16.16
N ASN A 10 39.51 19.09 15.74
CA ASN A 10 39.99 19.19 14.34
C ASN A 10 38.99 18.73 13.26
N PHE A 11 38.13 17.74 13.56
CA PHE A 11 37.08 17.25 12.65
C PHE A 11 35.72 17.05 13.34
N SER A 12 35.51 17.60 14.53
CA SER A 12 34.27 17.37 15.28
C SER A 12 33.86 18.61 16.05
N LYS A 13 32.56 18.86 16.06
CA LYS A 13 31.94 19.99 16.72
C LYS A 13 30.88 19.48 17.69
N VAL A 14 31.03 19.83 18.96
CA VAL A 14 30.00 19.57 19.98
C VAL A 14 29.14 20.81 20.12
N THR A 15 27.82 20.64 19.93
CA THR A 15 26.85 21.73 20.03
C THR A 15 25.72 21.29 20.96
N ILE A 16 25.32 22.18 21.87
CA ILE A 16 24.14 22.01 22.73
C ILE A 16 23.23 23.20 22.48
N LYS A 17 22.12 22.99 21.76
CA LYS A 17 21.18 24.07 21.44
C LYS A 17 19.77 23.55 21.15
N LYS A 18 18.84 24.51 21.07
CA LYS A 18 17.53 24.32 20.42
C LYS A 18 17.64 24.58 18.92
N ASP A 19 16.60 24.22 18.19
CA ASP A 19 16.47 24.49 16.75
C ASP A 19 17.66 23.99 15.92
N LEU A 20 17.88 22.68 15.98
CA LEU A 20 18.81 21.95 15.13
C LEU A 20 18.22 21.63 13.76
N LEU A 21 16.92 21.83 13.58
CA LEU A 21 16.19 21.50 12.36
C LEU A 21 16.82 22.14 11.13
N THR A 22 17.18 23.42 11.19
CA THR A 22 17.81 24.12 10.07
C THR A 22 19.15 23.50 9.69
N ASP A 23 19.97 23.10 10.66
CA ASP A 23 21.26 22.46 10.41
C ASP A 23 21.07 21.09 9.73
N ILE A 24 20.13 20.29 10.23
CA ILE A 24 19.80 18.97 9.68
C ILE A 24 19.22 19.11 8.26
N GLU A 25 18.30 20.05 8.04
CA GLU A 25 17.74 20.31 6.72
C GLU A 25 18.81 20.74 5.72
N ASN A 26 19.79 21.55 6.14
CA ASN A 26 20.90 21.94 5.28
C ASN A 26 21.79 20.74 4.93
N MET A 27 22.06 19.85 5.89
CA MET A 27 22.81 18.61 5.60
C MET A 27 22.05 17.69 4.64
N LEU A 28 20.75 17.46 4.90
CA LEU A 28 19.88 16.68 4.02
C LEU A 28 19.83 17.24 2.60
N LYS A 29 19.69 18.57 2.45
CA LYS A 29 19.68 19.24 1.14
C LYS A 29 21.01 19.13 0.41
N ASN A 30 22.11 19.02 1.13
CA ASN A 30 23.46 18.93 0.57
C ASN A 30 23.91 17.49 0.30
N SER A 31 23.11 16.48 0.67
CA SER A 31 23.38 15.07 0.37
C SER A 31 23.09 14.71 -1.08
N LYS A 32 23.94 13.85 -1.65
CA LYS A 32 23.92 13.47 -3.08
C LYS A 32 23.78 11.97 -3.32
N SER A 33 24.43 11.17 -2.48
CA SER A 33 24.56 9.74 -2.69
C SER A 33 23.76 8.97 -1.66
N TYR A 34 23.81 9.30 -0.36
CA TYR A 34 23.09 8.54 0.65
C TYR A 34 22.73 9.36 1.89
N ILE A 35 21.68 8.90 2.58
CA ILE A 35 21.19 9.45 3.84
C ILE A 35 20.78 8.29 4.74
N TYR A 36 21.54 8.04 5.81
CA TYR A 36 21.21 6.98 6.78
C TYR A 36 20.83 7.62 8.11
N ILE A 37 19.64 7.26 8.62
CA ILE A 37 19.14 7.79 9.88
C ILE A 37 18.74 6.62 10.77
N ASN A 38 19.35 6.56 11.94
CA ASN A 38 18.94 5.72 13.04
C ASN A 38 18.40 6.62 14.14
N SER A 39 17.11 6.50 14.43
CA SER A 39 16.48 7.26 15.50
C SER A 39 15.38 6.41 16.13
N PRO A 40 15.42 6.15 17.45
CA PRO A 40 14.39 5.35 18.12
C PRO A 40 13.00 5.92 17.89
N TYR A 41 12.88 7.24 17.81
CA TYR A 41 11.63 7.94 17.54
C TYR A 41 11.75 8.79 16.27
N ILE A 42 10.75 8.63 15.41
CA ILE A 42 10.53 9.49 14.24
C ILE A 42 9.13 10.10 14.32
N SER A 43 8.92 11.23 13.66
CA SER A 43 7.61 11.89 13.61
C SER A 43 7.16 12.04 12.16
N ILE A 44 5.85 12.10 11.94
CA ILE A 44 5.27 12.33 10.61
C ILE A 44 5.90 13.54 9.92
N SER A 45 6.00 14.67 10.63
CA SER A 45 6.52 15.92 10.07
C SER A 45 7.98 15.85 9.60
N THR A 46 8.83 15.08 10.28
CA THR A 46 10.25 14.91 9.91
C THR A 46 10.39 13.90 8.78
N THR A 47 9.54 12.88 8.75
CA THR A 47 9.45 11.93 7.63
C THR A 47 8.99 12.61 6.34
N GLU A 48 7.91 13.41 6.39
CA GLU A 48 7.42 14.19 5.25
C GLU A 48 8.50 15.15 4.72
N LYS A 49 9.21 15.84 5.62
CA LYS A 49 10.32 16.72 5.25
C LYS A 49 11.45 15.97 4.55
N LEU A 50 11.84 14.80 5.08
CA LEU A 50 12.84 13.95 4.44
C LEU A 50 12.40 13.59 3.03
N LEU A 51 11.20 13.04 2.85
CA LEU A 51 10.66 12.66 1.55
C LEU A 51 10.64 13.84 0.57
N ASN A 52 10.17 15.01 1.01
CA ASN A 52 10.16 16.23 0.21
C ASN A 52 11.56 16.66 -0.24
N ILE A 53 12.59 16.49 0.60
CA ILE A 53 13.97 16.81 0.24
C ILE A 53 14.51 15.78 -0.77
N LEU A 54 14.21 14.49 -0.58
CA LEU A 54 14.64 13.43 -1.50
C LEU A 54 14.07 13.63 -2.90
N GLU A 55 12.78 13.97 -2.99
CA GLU A 55 12.12 14.25 -4.26
C GLU A 55 12.74 15.45 -4.98
N LYS A 56 13.01 16.54 -4.25
CA LYS A 56 13.65 17.74 -4.80
C LYS A 56 15.08 17.47 -5.28
N ASN A 57 15.83 16.67 -4.53
CA ASN A 57 17.24 16.37 -4.82
C ASN A 57 17.40 15.22 -5.82
N LYS A 58 16.33 14.52 -6.19
CA LYS A 58 16.36 13.31 -7.04
C LYS A 58 17.33 12.26 -6.51
N LEU A 59 17.46 12.17 -5.20
CA LEU A 59 18.31 11.18 -4.57
C LEU A 59 17.66 9.81 -4.74
N ASP A 60 18.46 8.80 -5.08
CA ASP A 60 17.94 7.45 -5.22
C ASP A 60 17.41 6.96 -3.87
N LYS A 61 16.13 6.56 -3.85
CA LYS A 61 15.42 6.06 -2.69
C LYS A 61 16.11 4.83 -2.09
N GLU A 62 16.83 4.06 -2.90
CA GLU A 62 17.58 2.89 -2.44
C GLU A 62 18.71 3.26 -1.47
N ASN A 63 19.28 4.46 -1.64
CA ASN A 63 20.39 4.97 -0.83
C ASN A 63 19.93 5.74 0.42
N VAL A 64 18.64 5.74 0.73
CA VAL A 64 18.11 6.35 1.94
C VAL A 64 17.63 5.26 2.87
N LYS A 65 18.28 5.12 4.02
CA LYS A 65 17.99 4.05 4.98
C LYS A 65 17.53 4.61 6.32
N LEU A 66 16.37 4.17 6.79
CA LEU A 66 15.82 4.53 8.10
C LEU A 66 15.79 3.33 9.05
N ILE A 67 16.24 3.52 10.28
CA ILE A 67 16.03 2.56 11.38
C ILE A 67 15.33 3.29 12.52
N PHE A 68 14.20 2.76 12.96
CA PHE A 68 13.44 3.32 14.09
C PHE A 68 12.71 2.26 14.89
N HIS A 69 12.20 2.60 16.07
CA HIS A 69 11.49 1.65 16.91
C HIS A 69 9.99 1.64 16.62
N ASP A 70 9.37 0.46 16.77
CA ASP A 70 7.94 0.46 16.99
C ASP A 70 7.64 1.03 18.39
N THR A 71 6.58 1.84 18.46
CA THR A 71 5.94 2.19 19.73
C THR A 71 4.95 1.10 20.17
N TYR A 72 5.05 -0.09 19.57
CA TYR A 72 4.09 -1.18 19.75
C TYR A 72 4.27 -1.80 21.13
N ASN A 73 3.32 -1.53 22.02
CA ASN A 73 3.23 -2.24 23.28
C ASN A 73 2.51 -3.57 23.02
N THR A 74 3.20 -4.71 23.09
CA THR A 74 2.60 -6.05 22.89
C THR A 74 1.41 -6.36 23.79
N LYS A 75 1.20 -5.60 24.88
CA LYS A 75 0.02 -5.73 25.74
C LYS A 75 -1.26 -5.14 25.12
N ASN A 76 -1.13 -4.19 24.19
CA ASN A 76 -2.24 -3.60 23.44
C ASN A 76 -2.08 -3.95 21.97
N THR A 77 -3.02 -4.71 21.42
CA THR A 77 -3.07 -5.08 19.98
C THR A 77 -3.34 -3.90 19.04
N VAL A 78 -3.30 -2.67 19.55
CA VAL A 78 -3.61 -1.44 18.82
C VAL A 78 -2.31 -0.70 18.55
N VAL A 79 -1.97 -0.60 17.27
CA VAL A 79 -0.90 0.26 16.79
C VAL A 79 -1.32 1.71 16.93
N ASP A 80 -0.46 2.52 17.55
CA ASP A 80 -0.62 3.97 17.69
C ASP A 80 -0.86 4.62 16.32
N ASP A 81 -1.83 5.51 16.24
CA ASP A 81 -2.19 6.22 15.01
C ASP A 81 -1.04 7.06 14.48
N ASN A 82 -0.15 7.55 15.36
CA ASN A 82 1.08 8.22 14.91
C ASN A 82 1.98 7.30 14.09
N LEU A 83 2.19 6.06 14.57
CA LEU A 83 2.99 5.08 13.85
C LEU A 83 2.32 4.68 12.53
N LYS A 84 0.98 4.55 12.50
CA LYS A 84 0.26 4.30 11.23
C LYS A 84 0.48 5.42 10.22
N SER A 85 0.37 6.68 10.65
CA SER A 85 0.60 7.84 9.77
C SER A 85 2.03 7.85 9.23
N ILE A 86 3.03 7.62 10.08
CA ILE A 86 4.43 7.53 9.67
C ILE A 86 4.61 6.41 8.63
N LEU A 87 4.03 5.23 8.88
CA LEU A 87 4.13 4.11 7.96
C LEU A 87 3.45 4.39 6.62
N LYS A 88 2.31 5.10 6.63
CA LYS A 88 1.62 5.55 5.41
C LYS A 88 2.49 6.44 4.52
N GLU A 89 3.37 7.24 5.12
CA GLU A 89 4.35 8.04 4.37
C GLU A 89 5.54 7.23 3.86
N LEU A 90 5.83 6.06 4.43
CA LEU A 90 6.99 5.23 4.08
C LEU A 90 6.70 4.11 3.07
N ILE A 91 5.43 3.77 2.85
CA ILE A 91 5.02 2.76 1.87
C ILE A 91 4.04 3.33 0.84
N ASP A 92 4.08 2.76 -0.35
CA ASP A 92 3.12 2.99 -1.41
C ASP A 92 2.17 1.80 -1.54
N LEU A 93 0.94 2.10 -1.92
CA LEU A 93 -0.08 1.12 -2.27
C LEU A 93 -0.56 1.38 -3.70
N GLU A 94 -0.24 0.48 -4.61
CA GLU A 94 -0.71 0.52 -5.99
C GLU A 94 -1.73 -0.60 -6.22
N TRP A 95 -2.79 -0.32 -6.97
CA TRP A 95 -3.77 -1.32 -7.39
C TRP A 95 -3.45 -1.80 -8.80
N LYS A 96 -3.06 -3.06 -8.95
CA LYS A 96 -2.81 -3.67 -10.26
C LYS A 96 -3.94 -4.59 -10.67
N ILE A 97 -4.14 -4.71 -11.98
CA ILE A 97 -5.09 -5.67 -12.57
C ILE A 97 -4.41 -7.03 -12.63
N ASP A 98 -5.13 -8.06 -12.18
CA ASP A 98 -4.78 -9.45 -12.40
C ASP A 98 -5.23 -9.83 -13.81
N SER A 99 -4.29 -9.86 -14.76
CA SER A 99 -4.57 -10.12 -16.18
C SER A 99 -5.12 -11.52 -16.43
N GLU A 100 -4.72 -12.52 -15.63
CA GLU A 100 -5.25 -13.87 -15.73
C GLU A 100 -6.71 -13.91 -15.29
N LYS A 101 -7.02 -13.26 -14.16
CA LYS A 101 -8.38 -13.17 -13.64
C LYS A 101 -9.29 -12.31 -14.52
N GLU A 102 -8.78 -11.20 -15.05
CA GLU A 102 -9.50 -10.36 -16.01
C GLU A 102 -9.89 -11.16 -17.24
N LYS A 103 -8.95 -11.94 -17.80
CA LYS A 103 -9.23 -12.83 -18.92
C LYS A 103 -10.27 -13.87 -18.56
N GLU A 104 -10.15 -14.54 -17.41
CA GLU A 104 -11.14 -15.52 -16.93
C GLU A 104 -12.54 -14.92 -16.81
N VAL A 105 -12.66 -13.70 -16.24
CA VAL A 105 -13.94 -12.98 -16.11
C VAL A 105 -14.51 -12.62 -17.48
N ASN A 106 -13.67 -12.15 -18.40
CA ASN A 106 -14.09 -11.81 -19.76
C ASN A 106 -14.56 -13.05 -20.52
N ASP A 107 -13.87 -14.17 -20.43
CA ASP A 107 -14.26 -15.44 -21.06
C ASP A 107 -15.62 -15.93 -20.52
N LYS A 108 -15.87 -15.81 -19.20
CA LYS A 108 -17.17 -16.10 -18.59
C LYS A 108 -18.28 -15.17 -19.10
N ILE A 109 -17.99 -13.88 -19.25
CA ILE A 109 -18.95 -12.90 -19.78
C ILE A 109 -19.27 -13.20 -21.26
N GLU A 110 -18.26 -13.50 -22.07
CA GLU A 110 -18.42 -13.79 -23.50
C GLU A 110 -19.23 -15.07 -23.73
N SER A 111 -18.91 -16.15 -23.00
CA SER A 111 -19.69 -17.39 -23.07
C SER A 111 -21.17 -17.17 -22.72
N LYS A 112 -21.46 -16.32 -21.72
CA LYS A 112 -22.84 -15.95 -21.36
C LYS A 112 -23.51 -15.03 -22.36
N LYS A 113 -22.78 -14.12 -23.00
CA LYS A 113 -23.29 -13.30 -24.11
C LYS A 113 -23.66 -14.18 -25.31
N ALA A 114 -22.84 -15.18 -25.63
CA ALA A 114 -23.16 -16.15 -26.68
C ALA A 114 -24.43 -16.95 -26.34
N GLU A 115 -24.55 -17.44 -25.10
CA GLU A 115 -25.75 -18.12 -24.60
C GLU A 115 -26.99 -17.21 -24.72
N LYS A 116 -26.86 -15.92 -24.35
CA LYS A 116 -27.93 -14.91 -24.45
C LYS A 116 -28.41 -14.74 -25.88
N THR A 117 -27.52 -14.63 -26.85
CA THR A 117 -27.87 -14.49 -28.27
C THR A 117 -28.71 -15.68 -28.76
N ILE A 118 -28.32 -16.90 -28.37
CA ILE A 118 -29.08 -18.12 -28.69
C ILE A 118 -30.47 -18.08 -28.06
N VAL A 119 -30.58 -17.68 -26.78
CA VAL A 119 -31.88 -17.57 -26.08
C VAL A 119 -32.77 -16.51 -26.72
N ILE A 120 -32.23 -15.34 -27.09
CA ILE A 120 -32.98 -14.29 -27.79
C ILE A 120 -33.51 -14.79 -29.14
N GLY A 121 -32.70 -15.54 -29.90
CA GLY A 121 -33.15 -16.17 -31.14
C GLY A 121 -34.32 -17.13 -30.90
N LYS A 122 -34.25 -17.96 -29.85
CA LYS A 122 -35.35 -18.86 -29.45
C LYS A 122 -36.60 -18.10 -29.02
N ILE A 123 -36.46 -17.00 -28.30
CA ILE A 123 -37.58 -16.12 -27.90
C ILE A 123 -38.28 -15.58 -29.16
N LYS A 124 -37.53 -15.00 -30.10
CA LYS A 124 -38.08 -14.44 -31.35
C LYS A 124 -38.83 -15.51 -32.16
N LYS A 125 -38.25 -16.70 -32.31
CA LYS A 125 -38.90 -17.83 -33.02
C LYS A 125 -40.17 -18.28 -32.31
N THR A 126 -40.14 -18.44 -30.99
CA THR A 126 -41.31 -18.86 -30.20
C THR A 126 -42.42 -17.81 -30.26
N PHE A 127 -42.06 -16.53 -30.22
CA PHE A 127 -43.00 -15.43 -30.38
C PHE A 127 -43.66 -15.41 -31.76
N ALA A 128 -42.91 -15.66 -32.83
CA ALA A 128 -43.46 -15.79 -34.17
C ALA A 128 -44.44 -16.98 -34.30
N ILE A 129 -44.10 -18.13 -33.69
CA ILE A 129 -45.00 -19.30 -33.63
C ILE A 129 -46.29 -18.96 -32.85
N LEU A 130 -46.16 -18.30 -31.70
CA LEU A 130 -47.30 -17.85 -30.91
C LEU A 130 -48.22 -16.93 -31.73
N LEU A 131 -47.65 -16.00 -32.50
CA LEU A 131 -48.39 -15.10 -33.37
C LEU A 131 -49.12 -15.85 -34.50
N MET A 132 -48.46 -16.84 -35.12
CA MET A 132 -49.11 -17.68 -36.13
C MET A 132 -50.29 -18.47 -35.56
N PHE A 133 -50.14 -19.05 -34.36
CA PHE A 133 -51.24 -19.73 -33.68
C PHE A 133 -52.37 -18.78 -33.30
N LEU A 134 -52.07 -17.54 -32.91
CA LEU A 134 -53.09 -16.53 -32.61
C LEU A 134 -53.92 -16.21 -33.86
N ILE A 135 -53.27 -16.04 -35.01
CA ILE A 135 -53.94 -15.83 -36.30
C ILE A 135 -54.79 -17.06 -36.66
N PHE A 136 -54.25 -18.26 -36.52
CA PHE A 136 -54.98 -19.50 -36.82
C PHE A 136 -56.23 -19.68 -35.94
N VAL A 137 -56.11 -19.38 -34.64
CA VAL A 137 -57.23 -19.41 -33.69
C VAL A 137 -58.30 -18.38 -34.07
N PHE A 138 -57.90 -17.17 -34.47
CA PHE A 138 -58.82 -16.14 -34.96
C PHE A 138 -59.57 -16.57 -36.24
N LEU A 139 -58.86 -17.17 -37.21
CA LEU A 139 -59.48 -17.69 -38.43
C LEU A 139 -60.41 -18.90 -38.16
N SER A 140 -60.09 -19.70 -37.15
CA SER A 140 -60.86 -20.89 -36.77
C SER A 140 -62.08 -20.58 -35.91
N PHE A 141 -62.30 -19.32 -35.52
CA PHE A 141 -63.37 -18.90 -34.61
C PHE A 141 -64.79 -19.20 -35.14
N TYR A 142 -64.93 -19.31 -36.46
CA TYR A 142 -66.19 -19.69 -37.13
C TYR A 142 -66.48 -21.20 -37.10
N ASN A 143 -65.53 -22.02 -36.64
CA ASN A 143 -65.64 -23.48 -36.65
C ASN A 143 -65.57 -24.02 -35.21
N GLN A 144 -66.34 -25.07 -34.88
CA GLN A 144 -66.42 -25.62 -33.51
C GLN A 144 -65.09 -26.20 -32.95
N TRP A 145 -64.00 -26.15 -33.72
CA TRP A 145 -62.66 -26.68 -33.40
C TRP A 145 -61.78 -25.73 -32.56
N PHE A 146 -62.31 -24.59 -32.11
CA PHE A 146 -61.59 -23.56 -31.35
C PHE A 146 -60.86 -24.09 -30.10
N ILE A 147 -61.44 -25.05 -29.36
CA ILE A 147 -60.83 -25.55 -28.12
C ILE A 147 -59.48 -26.22 -28.41
N ILE A 148 -59.40 -27.04 -29.45
CA ILE A 148 -58.18 -27.79 -29.80
C ILE A 148 -57.08 -26.84 -30.29
N SER A 149 -57.43 -25.73 -30.95
CA SER A 149 -56.46 -24.75 -31.46
C SER A 149 -55.83 -23.86 -30.38
N THR A 150 -56.40 -23.82 -29.16
CA THR A 150 -55.82 -23.07 -28.02
C THR A 150 -54.68 -23.79 -27.28
N LEU A 151 -54.61 -25.13 -27.33
CA LEU A 151 -53.59 -25.89 -26.61
C LEU A 151 -52.15 -25.54 -27.05
N PRO A 152 -51.83 -25.42 -28.35
CA PRO A 152 -50.51 -24.99 -28.82
C PRO A 152 -50.14 -23.56 -28.39
N LEU A 153 -51.12 -22.66 -28.23
CA LEU A 153 -50.88 -21.31 -27.71
C LEU A 153 -50.37 -21.36 -26.26
N PHE A 154 -51.04 -22.14 -25.41
CA PHE A 154 -50.66 -22.26 -24.01
C PHE A 154 -49.27 -22.86 -23.84
N ILE A 155 -48.96 -23.92 -24.60
CA ILE A 155 -47.63 -24.54 -24.61
C ILE A 155 -46.56 -23.53 -25.07
N SER A 156 -46.82 -22.82 -26.18
CA SER A 156 -45.90 -21.80 -26.71
C SER A 156 -45.67 -20.66 -25.72
N PHE A 157 -46.71 -20.25 -25.00
CA PHE A 157 -46.63 -19.22 -23.97
C PHE A 157 -45.77 -19.66 -22.77
N ILE A 158 -45.97 -20.89 -22.25
CA ILE A 158 -45.12 -21.43 -21.17
C ILE A 158 -43.64 -21.48 -21.59
N ILE A 159 -43.36 -21.93 -22.82
CA ILE A 159 -41.99 -21.97 -23.35
C ILE A 159 -41.41 -20.56 -23.42
N LEU A 160 -42.19 -19.58 -23.91
CA LEU A 160 -41.77 -18.18 -23.99
C LEU A 160 -41.42 -17.61 -22.61
N VAL A 161 -42.25 -17.83 -21.60
CA VAL A 161 -41.98 -17.39 -20.22
C VAL A 161 -40.69 -18.02 -19.68
N LYS A 162 -40.49 -19.33 -19.87
CA LYS A 162 -39.25 -20.02 -19.45
C LYS A 162 -38.01 -19.40 -20.11
N LEU A 163 -38.09 -19.06 -21.40
CA LEU A 163 -36.98 -18.42 -22.13
C LEU A 163 -36.70 -16.99 -21.63
N ILE A 164 -37.74 -16.21 -21.32
CA ILE A 164 -37.61 -14.87 -20.75
C ILE A 164 -36.91 -14.96 -19.38
N LEU A 165 -37.36 -15.86 -18.50
CA LEU A 165 -36.72 -16.10 -17.20
C LEU A 165 -35.26 -16.49 -17.36
N LYS A 166 -34.95 -17.41 -18.28
CA LYS A 166 -33.57 -17.79 -18.60
C LYS A 166 -32.73 -16.57 -19.02
N ASN A 167 -33.24 -15.70 -19.90
CA ASN A 167 -32.54 -14.47 -20.29
C ASN A 167 -32.30 -13.52 -19.10
N THR A 168 -33.26 -13.40 -18.18
CA THR A 168 -33.05 -12.59 -16.96
C THR A 168 -31.94 -13.16 -16.07
N ASN A 169 -31.87 -14.49 -15.92
CA ASN A 169 -30.81 -15.15 -15.15
C ASN A 169 -29.43 -14.95 -15.80
N ILE A 170 -29.33 -15.08 -17.12
CA ILE A 170 -28.08 -14.81 -17.85
C ILE A 170 -27.62 -13.37 -17.62
N ASN A 171 -28.53 -12.38 -17.66
CA ASN A 171 -28.17 -10.99 -17.39
C ASN A 171 -27.69 -10.78 -15.93
N LYS A 172 -28.29 -11.49 -14.97
CA LYS A 172 -27.82 -11.48 -13.57
C LYS A 172 -26.42 -12.07 -13.44
N GLU A 173 -26.15 -13.19 -14.11
CA GLU A 173 -24.82 -13.83 -14.13
C GLU A 173 -23.77 -12.94 -14.78
N ILE A 174 -24.06 -12.31 -15.92
CA ILE A 174 -23.14 -11.36 -16.57
C ILE A 174 -22.80 -10.20 -15.61
N ARG A 175 -23.80 -9.63 -14.93
CA ARG A 175 -23.56 -8.58 -13.93
C ARG A 175 -22.75 -9.08 -12.75
N LYS A 176 -22.99 -10.31 -12.30
CA LYS A 176 -22.22 -10.94 -11.21
C LYS A 176 -20.75 -11.06 -11.60
N PHE A 177 -20.45 -11.57 -12.79
CA PHE A 177 -19.08 -11.68 -13.30
C PHE A 177 -18.42 -10.31 -13.49
N GLY A 178 -19.16 -9.33 -14.03
CA GLY A 178 -18.66 -7.94 -14.18
C GLY A 178 -18.38 -7.23 -12.85
N ASN A 179 -18.90 -7.74 -11.73
CA ASN A 179 -18.64 -7.23 -10.40
C ASN A 179 -17.54 -8.01 -9.65
N GLU A 180 -16.92 -9.03 -10.27
CA GLU A 180 -15.81 -9.74 -9.65
C GLU A 180 -14.58 -8.83 -9.54
N CYS A 181 -13.91 -8.84 -8.39
CA CYS A 181 -12.73 -8.01 -8.18
C CYS A 181 -11.54 -8.57 -8.98
N ILE A 182 -11.10 -7.84 -10.01
CA ILE A 182 -9.93 -8.17 -10.83
C ILE A 182 -8.66 -7.42 -10.39
N TYR A 183 -8.73 -6.65 -9.31
CA TYR A 183 -7.62 -5.85 -8.82
C TYR A 183 -6.97 -6.51 -7.60
N TYR A 184 -5.66 -6.41 -7.49
CA TYR A 184 -4.90 -6.79 -6.31
C TYR A 184 -3.98 -5.66 -5.85
N PRO A 185 -3.75 -5.52 -4.54
CA PRO A 185 -2.83 -4.52 -4.01
C PRO A 185 -1.39 -4.97 -4.19
N VAL A 186 -0.56 -4.05 -4.66
CA VAL A 186 0.90 -4.15 -4.68
C VAL A 186 1.43 -3.10 -3.72
N ILE A 187 2.24 -3.56 -2.77
CA ILE A 187 2.84 -2.69 -1.77
C ILE A 187 4.32 -2.58 -2.11
N SER A 188 4.81 -1.35 -2.13
CA SER A 188 6.22 -1.05 -2.31
C SER A 188 6.70 -0.09 -1.23
N LYS A 189 8.01 -0.07 -0.99
CA LYS A 189 8.61 0.91 -0.09
C LYS A 189 8.82 2.22 -0.85
N LYS A 190 8.37 3.33 -0.29
CA LYS A 190 8.81 4.66 -0.75
C LYS A 190 10.26 4.93 -0.38
N LEU A 191 10.73 4.30 0.69
CA LEU A 191 12.05 4.51 1.27
C LEU A 191 12.51 3.23 1.97
N ASN A 192 13.80 2.91 1.94
CA ASN A 192 14.32 1.75 2.66
C ASN A 192 14.27 1.99 4.18
N PHE A 193 13.38 1.30 4.87
CA PHE A 193 13.29 1.38 6.32
C PHE A 193 13.30 0.03 7.01
N LYS A 194 13.64 0.07 8.30
CA LYS A 194 13.68 -1.03 9.24
C LYS A 194 13.06 -0.61 10.57
N ILE A 195 12.08 -1.39 11.03
CA ILE A 195 11.42 -1.17 12.32
C ILE A 195 11.96 -2.19 13.31
N ILE A 196 12.41 -1.72 14.46
CA ILE A 196 12.91 -2.56 15.55
C ILE A 196 11.87 -2.63 16.65
N ASN A 197 11.60 -3.85 17.12
CA ASN A 197 10.73 -4.04 18.28
C ASN A 197 11.44 -3.53 19.54
N SER A 198 10.86 -2.49 20.15
CA SER A 198 11.44 -1.82 21.33
C SER A 198 11.51 -2.72 22.57
N GLN A 199 10.62 -3.70 22.70
CA GLN A 199 10.59 -4.61 23.84
C GLN A 199 11.69 -5.66 23.80
N ASN A 200 12.00 -6.16 22.61
CA ASN A 200 13.03 -7.19 22.44
C ASN A 200 14.44 -6.60 22.38
N ASN A 201 14.56 -5.30 22.08
CA ASN A 201 15.85 -4.62 21.94
C ASN A 201 15.87 -3.22 22.58
N PRO A 202 15.74 -3.13 23.91
CA PRO A 202 15.81 -1.85 24.61
C PRO A 202 17.15 -1.13 24.47
N LEU A 203 18.20 -1.85 24.03
CA LEU A 203 19.55 -1.29 23.87
C LEU A 203 19.77 -0.54 22.55
N HIS A 204 18.85 -0.65 21.58
CA HIS A 204 18.98 0.03 20.29
C HIS A 204 18.53 1.52 20.38
N HIS A 205 19.09 2.27 21.34
CA HIS A 205 18.68 3.66 21.63
C HIS A 205 19.59 4.73 21.01
N PHE A 206 20.49 4.33 20.12
CA PHE A 206 21.46 5.23 19.50
C PHE A 206 20.80 6.11 18.44
N LYS A 207 21.24 7.37 18.37
CA LYS A 207 20.74 8.38 17.45
C LYS A 207 21.89 8.80 16.56
N LEU A 208 21.87 8.29 15.34
CA LEU A 208 22.96 8.37 14.39
C LEU A 208 22.41 8.83 13.04
N TYR A 209 23.03 9.85 12.48
CA TYR A 209 22.68 10.41 11.19
C TYR A 209 23.94 10.46 10.35
N LEU A 210 23.91 9.89 9.16
CA LEU A 210 25.05 9.82 8.25
C LEU A 210 24.63 10.38 6.90
N PHE A 211 25.43 11.31 6.42
CA PHE A 211 25.21 12.02 5.17
C PHE A 211 26.49 11.98 4.37
N ASP A 212 26.39 11.69 3.07
CA ASP A 212 27.40 12.24 2.18
C ASP A 212 27.12 13.73 2.00
N THR A 213 28.15 14.57 1.92
CA THR A 213 27.95 16.00 1.71
C THR A 213 28.78 16.49 0.53
N ASN A 214 28.32 17.59 -0.08
CA ASN A 214 28.97 18.23 -1.22
C ASN A 214 30.41 18.70 -0.99
N ASN A 215 30.88 18.78 0.26
CA ASN A 215 32.17 19.39 0.60
C ASN A 215 33.33 18.38 0.63
N ASN A 216 33.23 17.25 -0.09
CA ASN A 216 34.18 16.13 -0.10
C ASN A 216 34.37 15.38 1.23
N TYR A 217 33.72 15.83 2.32
CA TYR A 217 33.74 15.16 3.61
C TYR A 217 32.35 14.67 3.98
N PRO A 218 32.18 13.39 4.34
CA PRO A 218 30.90 12.92 4.84
C PRO A 218 30.64 13.51 6.23
N ALA A 219 29.37 13.63 6.61
CA ALA A 219 28.98 14.15 7.92
C ALA A 219 28.32 13.05 8.75
N SER A 220 28.74 12.91 10.00
CA SER A 220 28.12 12.06 11.01
C SER A 220 27.57 12.92 12.13
N ILE A 221 26.34 12.66 12.55
CA ILE A 221 25.74 13.26 13.74
C ILE A 221 25.43 12.18 14.75
N LEU A 222 25.90 12.38 15.97
CA LEU A 222 25.65 11.54 17.13
C LEU A 222 25.10 12.41 18.26
N GLY A 223 24.16 11.92 19.07
CA GLY A 223 23.69 12.71 20.20
C GLY A 223 22.39 12.27 20.86
N SER A 224 21.75 13.21 21.55
CA SER A 224 20.46 13.00 22.20
C SER A 224 19.25 13.27 21.29
N MET A 225 19.46 13.96 20.16
CA MET A 225 18.40 14.41 19.25
C MET A 225 17.68 13.25 18.54
N ASN A 226 16.37 13.10 18.80
CA ASN A 226 15.49 12.23 18.03
C ASN A 226 15.06 12.90 16.72
N PHE A 227 14.75 12.11 15.69
CA PHE A 227 14.29 12.60 14.40
C PHE A 227 12.80 12.90 14.43
N THR A 228 12.40 13.75 15.37
CA THR A 228 11.03 14.22 15.62
C THR A 228 10.98 15.74 15.54
N TYR A 229 9.80 16.33 15.36
CA TYR A 229 9.64 17.79 15.43
C TYR A 229 10.21 18.37 16.74
N ASN A 230 9.81 17.83 17.89
CA ASN A 230 10.28 18.32 19.19
C ASN A 230 11.79 18.14 19.37
N GLY A 231 12.33 16.97 18.99
CA GLY A 231 13.77 16.71 19.07
C GLY A 231 14.59 17.66 18.20
N THR A 232 14.14 17.94 16.98
CA THR A 232 14.88 18.81 16.05
C THR A 232 14.68 20.30 16.32
N LYS A 233 13.56 20.73 16.91
CA LYS A 233 13.21 22.15 17.02
C LYS A 233 13.08 22.68 18.44
N GLU A 234 12.35 21.98 19.29
CA GLU A 234 11.89 22.53 20.58
C GLU A 234 12.81 22.18 21.76
N ASN A 235 13.37 20.96 21.75
CA ASN A 235 14.22 20.44 22.81
C ASN A 235 15.62 21.06 22.77
N PHE A 236 16.23 21.19 23.95
CA PHE A 236 17.68 21.31 24.03
C PHE A 236 18.28 19.93 23.81
N GLU A 237 19.05 19.79 22.75
CA GLU A 237 19.72 18.52 22.42
C GLU A 237 21.23 18.74 22.38
N SER A 238 21.98 17.70 22.76
CA SER A 238 23.42 17.64 22.55
C SER A 238 23.70 16.83 21.30
N ILE A 239 24.49 17.40 20.39
CA ILE A 239 24.95 16.71 19.20
C ILE A 239 26.45 16.87 19.03
N ILE A 240 27.05 15.85 18.42
CA ILE A 240 28.40 15.85 17.91
C ILE A 240 28.27 15.71 16.40
N VAL A 241 28.72 16.73 15.68
CA VAL A 241 28.85 16.69 14.22
C VAL A 241 30.31 16.38 13.91
N SER A 242 30.58 15.26 13.23
CA SER A 242 31.92 14.88 12.80
C SER A 242 32.00 14.85 11.28
N THR A 243 33.10 15.37 10.74
CA THR A 243 33.47 15.27 9.32
C THR A 243 34.69 14.37 9.10
N ASP A 244 35.07 13.58 10.10
CA ASP A 244 36.14 12.60 10.01
C ASP A 244 35.68 11.40 9.17
N SER A 245 36.27 11.21 7.99
CA SER A 245 35.92 10.13 7.07
C SER A 245 36.14 8.72 7.65
N ASN A 246 37.15 8.50 8.49
CA ASN A 246 37.42 7.18 9.08
C ASN A 246 36.37 6.83 10.13
N ALA A 247 36.06 7.79 11.01
CA ALA A 247 34.98 7.63 11.98
C ALA A 247 33.63 7.43 11.27
N HIS A 248 33.38 8.22 10.22
CA HIS A 248 32.18 8.11 9.41
C HIS A 248 32.03 6.71 8.80
N ASN A 249 33.06 6.20 8.13
CA ASN A 249 33.02 4.88 7.50
C ASN A 249 32.78 3.77 8.54
N THR A 250 33.40 3.87 9.71
CA THR A 250 33.15 2.93 10.82
C THR A 250 31.70 2.96 11.28
N LEU A 251 31.12 4.16 11.43
CA LEU A 251 29.70 4.33 11.81
C LEU A 251 28.76 3.85 10.70
N LYS A 252 29.14 4.04 9.43
CA LYS A 252 28.38 3.56 8.27
C LYS A 252 28.35 2.03 8.24
N ASP A 253 29.50 1.37 8.39
CA ASP A 253 29.59 -0.09 8.48
C ASP A 253 28.77 -0.63 9.65
N PHE A 254 28.80 0.06 10.80
CA PHE A 254 27.97 -0.27 11.94
C PHE A 254 26.47 -0.13 11.62
N PHE A 255 26.07 0.96 10.96
CA PHE A 255 24.68 1.16 10.54
C PHE A 255 24.23 0.06 9.57
N GLU A 256 25.03 -0.23 8.53
CA GLU A 256 24.70 -1.23 7.51
C GLU A 256 24.59 -2.63 8.12
N LYS A 257 25.52 -3.01 9.01
CA LYS A 257 25.40 -4.27 9.76
C LYS A 257 24.08 -4.34 10.54
N ASN A 258 23.68 -3.26 11.21
CA ASN A 258 22.40 -3.21 11.90
C ASN A 258 21.20 -3.21 10.95
N PHE A 259 21.33 -2.63 9.75
CA PHE A 259 20.28 -2.60 8.73
C PHE A 259 20.07 -3.98 8.08
N GLU A 260 21.15 -4.65 7.67
CA GLU A 260 21.12 -5.92 6.94
C GLU A 260 20.88 -7.16 7.83
N LYS A 261 21.07 -7.04 9.16
CA LYS A 261 20.92 -8.17 10.09
C LYS A 261 19.55 -8.88 9.94
N ASN A 262 19.58 -10.13 9.45
CA ASN A 262 18.40 -10.90 9.02
C ASN A 262 17.56 -11.53 10.16
N LYS A 263 16.32 -11.91 9.83
CA LYS A 263 15.30 -12.62 10.66
C LYS A 263 15.71 -13.98 11.25
N ASN A 264 16.82 -14.57 10.79
CA ASN A 264 17.13 -15.98 11.09
C ASN A 264 18.12 -16.18 12.25
N GLU A 265 18.63 -15.10 12.86
CA GLU A 265 19.32 -15.25 14.14
C GLU A 265 18.29 -15.48 15.26
N LYS A 266 18.49 -16.50 16.10
CA LYS A 266 17.55 -16.90 17.18
C LYS A 266 17.24 -15.79 18.22
N ASN A 267 17.93 -14.65 18.15
CA ASN A 267 17.69 -13.44 18.95
C ASN A 267 17.17 -12.25 18.11
N SER A 268 16.74 -12.49 16.88
CA SER A 268 16.47 -11.42 15.92
C SER A 268 15.12 -10.76 16.16
N TYR A 269 15.20 -9.46 16.42
CA TYR A 269 14.26 -8.42 16.06
C TYR A 269 13.02 -8.92 15.30
N VAL A 270 11.84 -8.81 15.91
CA VAL A 270 10.57 -9.06 15.19
C VAL A 270 10.43 -7.95 14.16
N TYR A 271 10.85 -8.22 12.92
CA TYR A 271 10.67 -7.29 11.83
C TYR A 271 9.28 -7.45 11.24
N HIS A 272 8.56 -6.35 11.26
CA HIS A 272 7.29 -6.19 10.58
C HIS A 272 7.52 -6.30 9.07
N ASN A 273 6.93 -7.32 8.42
CA ASN A 273 6.97 -7.41 6.97
C ASN A 273 6.02 -6.37 6.34
N LEU A 274 6.22 -6.05 5.06
CA LEU A 274 5.40 -5.04 4.37
C LEU A 274 3.91 -5.39 4.38
N GLU A 275 3.57 -6.68 4.33
CA GLU A 275 2.19 -7.16 4.37
C GLU A 275 1.51 -6.83 5.71
N TRP A 276 2.21 -7.06 6.83
CA TRP A 276 1.72 -6.68 8.16
C TRP A 276 1.52 -5.16 8.25
N ILE A 277 2.50 -4.37 7.79
CA ILE A 277 2.42 -2.90 7.79
C ILE A 277 1.20 -2.44 6.98
N ALA A 278 1.03 -2.95 5.76
CA ALA A 278 -0.11 -2.59 4.92
C ALA A 278 -1.45 -2.99 5.53
N SER A 279 -1.52 -4.16 6.18
CA SER A 279 -2.73 -4.61 6.88
C SER A 279 -3.16 -3.67 8.01
N LEU A 280 -2.21 -2.94 8.60
CA LEU A 280 -2.47 -1.94 9.65
C LEU A 280 -2.90 -0.60 9.08
N VAL A 281 -2.19 -0.12 8.07
CA VAL A 281 -2.33 1.25 7.54
C VAL A 281 -3.52 1.37 6.60
N PHE A 282 -3.75 0.36 5.75
CA PHE A 282 -4.73 0.43 4.67
C PHE A 282 -5.99 -0.40 4.94
N LYS A 283 -6.20 -0.83 6.19
CA LYS A 283 -7.32 -1.68 6.60
C LYS A 283 -8.68 -1.17 6.11
N ASP A 284 -8.90 0.14 6.18
CA ASP A 284 -10.18 0.75 5.79
C ASP A 284 -10.29 0.95 4.26
N GLU A 285 -9.18 1.25 3.58
CA GLU A 285 -9.12 1.30 2.11
C GLU A 285 -9.41 -0.09 1.51
N TYR A 286 -9.04 -1.17 2.20
CA TYR A 286 -9.39 -2.55 1.85
C TYR A 286 -10.86 -2.90 2.13
N ARG A 287 -11.53 -2.26 3.11
CA ARG A 287 -12.96 -2.51 3.39
C ARG A 287 -13.87 -1.90 2.34
N GLN A 288 -13.48 -0.77 1.75
CA GLN A 288 -14.27 -0.08 0.74
C GLN A 288 -14.29 -0.81 -0.61
N LYS A 289 -13.27 -1.63 -0.90
CA LYS A 289 -13.25 -2.53 -2.06
C LYS A 289 -13.52 -3.96 -1.58
N ASN A 290 -14.79 -4.38 -1.64
CA ASN A 290 -15.24 -5.69 -1.16
C ASN A 290 -14.30 -6.85 -1.59
N TYR A 291 -13.76 -7.58 -0.60
CA TYR A 291 -13.11 -8.91 -0.61
C TYR A 291 -11.60 -9.02 -0.31
N ILE A 292 -11.30 -10.14 0.35
CA ILE A 292 -10.02 -10.62 0.92
C ILE A 292 -8.90 -10.60 -0.12
N TYR A 293 -7.88 -9.79 0.14
CA TYR A 293 -6.71 -9.68 -0.72
C TYR A 293 -5.63 -10.70 -0.38
N LYS A 294 -4.97 -11.21 -1.42
CA LYS A 294 -3.68 -11.90 -1.32
C LYS A 294 -2.61 -10.88 -1.69
N PHE A 295 -1.72 -10.57 -0.74
CA PHE A 295 -0.67 -9.59 -0.96
C PHE A 295 0.40 -10.13 -1.92
N LYS A 296 0.96 -9.22 -2.73
CA LYS A 296 2.22 -9.43 -3.46
C LYS A 296 3.18 -8.32 -3.05
N SER A 297 4.25 -8.70 -2.37
CA SER A 297 5.41 -7.81 -2.18
C SER A 297 6.28 -7.83 -3.44
N ILE A 298 6.77 -6.65 -3.83
CA ILE A 298 7.89 -6.51 -4.78
C ILE A 298 9.19 -6.55 -3.98
#